data_AF-A0A1M4M5I0-F1
#
_entry.id   AF-A0A1M4M5I0-F1
#
_cell.length_a   1.000
_cell.length_b   1.000
_cell.length_c   1.000
_cell.angle_alpha   90.00
_cell.angle_beta   90.00
_cell.angle_gamma   90.00
#
_symmetry.space_group_name_H-M   'P 1'
#
loop_
_entity.id
_entity.type
_entity.pdbx_description
1 polymer ?
#
loop_
_entity_poly.entity_id
_entity_poly.type
_entity_poly.pdbx_seq_one_letter_code
_entity_poly.pdbx_strand_id
1 'polypeptide(L)'
;MPILDIKQPEYIIVSDDIRLRKFDNNFEFALEWYQDEEMLMLVDGENEPYDMERLCKMYSYLNEYGELYFNEVQDGDKYIPIGDVTFSSKDMPIVIGVESYRGQGIGNKVVTALVERGKQLEYSCLMVNEIYKYNIGSQKLFEGIGFQKYEETEDGYRYKLNLISGI
;
A
#
# COMPACT_ATOMS: atom_id res chain seq x y z
N MET A 1 -13.09 -12.11 -4.99
CA MET A 1 -11.92 -11.40 -5.55
C MET A 1 -12.28 -9.94 -5.60
N PRO A 2 -11.37 -9.05 -5.17
CA PRO A 2 -11.67 -7.64 -4.95
C PRO A 2 -11.96 -6.86 -6.25
N ILE A 3 -11.43 -7.33 -7.38
CA ILE A 3 -11.71 -6.76 -8.70
C ILE A 3 -12.53 -7.78 -9.51
N LEU A 4 -13.68 -7.35 -10.02
CA LEU A 4 -14.62 -8.22 -10.75
C LEU A 4 -13.95 -8.77 -12.02
N ASP A 5 -14.09 -10.08 -12.25
CA ASP A 5 -13.58 -10.81 -13.41
C ASP A 5 -12.05 -10.75 -13.63
N ILE A 6 -11.30 -10.22 -12.66
CA ILE A 6 -9.85 -10.14 -12.70
C ILE A 6 -9.27 -11.06 -11.64
N LYS A 7 -8.40 -11.99 -12.08
CA LYS A 7 -7.61 -12.79 -11.16
C LYS A 7 -6.47 -11.95 -10.57
N GLN A 8 -6.46 -11.80 -9.25
CA GLN A 8 -5.32 -11.23 -8.54
C GLN A 8 -4.05 -12.10 -8.78
N PRO A 9 -2.96 -11.52 -9.31
CA PRO A 9 -1.67 -12.20 -9.45
C PRO A 9 -1.17 -12.76 -8.12
N GLU A 10 -0.51 -13.91 -8.16
CA GLU A 10 0.17 -14.46 -6.96
C GLU A 10 1.40 -13.61 -6.59
N TYR A 11 2.07 -13.04 -7.60
CA TYR A 11 3.19 -12.14 -7.43
C TYR A 11 3.13 -10.98 -8.44
N ILE A 12 3.57 -9.79 -8.00
CA ILE A 12 3.97 -8.68 -8.88
C ILE A 12 5.44 -8.41 -8.62
N ILE A 13 6.28 -8.51 -9.66
CA ILE A 13 7.71 -8.19 -9.54
C ILE A 13 7.86 -6.67 -9.60
N VAL A 14 8.47 -6.09 -8.56
CA VAL A 14 8.65 -4.65 -8.41
C VAL A 14 10.06 -4.24 -8.86
N SER A 15 11.06 -5.00 -8.45
CA SER A 15 12.46 -4.93 -8.91
C SER A 15 13.13 -6.29 -8.72
N ASP A 16 14.42 -6.39 -9.03
CA ASP A 16 15.20 -7.64 -8.85
C ASP A 16 15.10 -8.18 -7.41
N ASP A 17 15.05 -7.28 -6.43
CA ASP A 17 15.06 -7.55 -4.99
C ASP A 17 13.72 -7.33 -4.29
N ILE A 18 12.66 -6.89 -4.99
CA ILE A 18 11.37 -6.54 -4.37
C ILE A 18 10.23 -7.18 -5.15
N ARG A 19 9.29 -7.79 -4.44
CA ARG A 19 8.04 -8.30 -5.00
C ARG A 19 6.85 -7.99 -4.10
N LEU A 20 5.67 -7.98 -4.70
CA LEU A 20 4.40 -8.04 -3.98
C LEU A 20 3.94 -9.50 -4.00
N ARG A 21 3.82 -10.12 -2.83
CA ARG A 21 3.21 -11.46 -2.71
C ARG A 21 1.76 -11.31 -2.30
N LYS A 22 0.87 -11.99 -3.00
CA LYS A 22 -0.56 -11.99 -2.68
C LYS A 22 -0.79 -12.46 -1.25
N PHE A 23 -1.72 -11.79 -0.57
CA PHE A 23 -2.16 -12.16 0.76
C PHE A 23 -2.73 -13.58 0.80
N ASP A 24 -2.29 -14.37 1.78
CA ASP A 24 -2.58 -15.81 1.91
C ASP A 24 -3.13 -16.19 3.29
N ASN A 25 -3.58 -15.21 4.08
CA ASN A 25 -4.01 -15.36 5.49
C ASN A 25 -2.90 -15.73 6.48
N ASN A 26 -1.64 -15.81 6.07
CA ASN A 26 -0.52 -15.91 7.01
C ASN A 26 0.01 -14.50 7.30
N PHE A 27 -0.48 -13.88 8.37
CA PHE A 27 -0.23 -12.46 8.68
C PHE A 27 0.11 -12.18 10.15
N GLU A 28 0.23 -13.22 10.99
CA GLU A 28 0.49 -13.02 12.43
C GLU A 28 1.79 -12.23 12.68
N PHE A 29 2.80 -12.41 11.82
CA PHE A 29 4.06 -11.65 11.88
C PHE A 29 3.88 -10.14 11.68
N ALA A 30 2.81 -9.71 11.01
CA ALA A 30 2.56 -8.31 10.73
C ALA A 30 2.15 -7.54 12.00
N LEU A 31 1.69 -8.24 13.05
CA LEU A 31 1.30 -7.60 14.31
C LEU A 31 2.42 -6.71 14.87
N GLU A 32 3.68 -7.14 14.73
CA GLU A 32 4.86 -6.40 15.18
C GLU A 32 5.00 -5.04 14.51
N TRP A 33 4.56 -4.89 13.25
CA TRP A 33 4.62 -3.62 12.53
C TRP A 33 3.71 -2.58 13.18
N TYR A 34 2.54 -3.01 13.68
CA TYR A 34 1.48 -2.19 14.27
C TYR A 34 1.61 -2.05 15.80
N GLN A 35 2.82 -2.18 16.34
CA GLN A 35 3.14 -1.86 17.75
C GLN A 35 3.82 -0.50 17.92
N ASP A 36 4.29 0.10 16.82
CA ASP A 36 4.94 1.41 16.79
C ASP A 36 3.88 2.52 16.75
N GLU A 37 3.72 3.25 17.85
CA GLU A 37 2.75 4.36 17.98
C GLU A 37 2.95 5.46 16.92
N GLU A 38 4.20 5.75 16.53
CA GLU A 38 4.46 6.76 15.51
C GLU A 38 3.97 6.27 14.14
N MET A 39 4.15 4.99 13.85
CA MET A 39 3.64 4.37 12.62
C MET A 39 2.11 4.36 12.60
N LEU A 40 1.49 3.98 13.72
CA LEU A 40 0.03 3.96 13.85
C LEU A 40 -0.58 5.34 13.65
N MET A 41 0.03 6.38 14.22
CA MET A 41 -0.43 7.75 14.00
C MET A 41 -0.42 8.08 12.50
N LEU A 42 0.61 7.65 11.76
CA LEU A 42 0.73 7.93 10.32
C LEU A 42 -0.28 7.17 9.45
N VAL A 43 -0.79 6.03 9.91
CA VAL A 43 -1.66 5.13 9.13
C VAL A 43 -3.12 5.24 9.54
N ASP A 44 -3.38 5.30 10.85
CA ASP A 44 -4.73 5.27 11.43
C ASP A 44 -5.15 6.60 12.08
N GLY A 45 -4.21 7.54 12.28
CA GLY A 45 -4.45 8.76 13.06
C GLY A 45 -4.68 8.50 14.55
N GLU A 46 -4.45 7.27 14.99
CA GLU A 46 -4.55 6.80 16.36
C GLU A 46 -3.19 6.22 16.78
N ASN A 47 -2.93 6.15 18.08
CA ASN A 47 -1.69 5.58 18.62
C ASN A 47 -1.92 4.32 19.45
N GLU A 48 -3.09 3.68 19.36
CA GLU A 48 -3.38 2.45 20.10
C GLU A 48 -2.80 1.23 19.36
N PRO A 49 -1.84 0.50 19.96
CA PRO A 49 -1.27 -0.71 19.38
C PRO A 49 -2.33 -1.73 19.00
N TYR A 50 -2.10 -2.41 17.88
CA TYR A 50 -3.03 -3.42 17.43
C TYR A 50 -2.98 -4.64 18.34
N ASP A 51 -4.15 -5.22 18.60
CA ASP A 51 -4.27 -6.62 18.98
C ASP A 51 -4.56 -7.48 17.74
N MET A 52 -4.56 -8.81 17.94
CA MET A 52 -4.84 -9.75 16.84
C MET A 52 -6.26 -9.62 16.27
N GLU A 53 -7.23 -9.16 17.06
CA GLU A 53 -8.60 -8.99 16.59
C GLU A 53 -8.70 -7.80 15.63
N ARG A 54 -8.11 -6.66 16.00
CA ARG A 54 -8.00 -5.46 15.15
C ARG A 54 -7.21 -5.77 13.88
N LEU A 55 -6.08 -6.46 13.98
CA LEU A 55 -5.29 -6.88 12.82
C LEU A 55 -6.09 -7.77 11.87
N CYS A 56 -6.82 -8.76 12.40
CA CYS A 56 -7.67 -9.65 11.61
C CYS A 56 -8.79 -8.87 10.90
N LYS A 57 -9.44 -7.92 11.58
CA LYS A 57 -10.47 -7.05 10.97
C LYS A 57 -9.89 -6.19 9.85
N MET A 58 -8.72 -5.57 10.08
CA MET A 58 -8.04 -4.75 9.08
C MET A 58 -7.73 -5.56 7.82
N TYR A 59 -7.05 -6.71 7.94
CA TYR A 59 -6.72 -7.52 6.76
C TYR A 59 -7.95 -8.11 6.06
N SER A 60 -8.99 -8.48 6.81
CA SER A 60 -10.26 -8.93 6.23
C SER A 60 -10.89 -7.84 5.36
N TYR A 61 -10.95 -6.60 5.88
CA TYR A 61 -11.45 -5.45 5.14
C TYR A 61 -10.61 -5.16 3.90
N LEU A 62 -9.29 -5.07 4.03
CA LEU A 62 -8.39 -4.74 2.93
C LEU A 62 -8.45 -5.79 1.80
N ASN A 63 -8.53 -7.07 2.15
CA ASN A 63 -8.63 -8.17 1.19
C ASN A 63 -10.00 -8.24 0.47
N GLU A 64 -11.05 -7.70 1.08
CA GLU A 64 -12.35 -7.52 0.42
C GLU A 64 -12.35 -6.29 -0.49
N TYR A 65 -11.70 -5.20 -0.04
CA TYR A 65 -11.69 -3.91 -0.71
C TYR A 65 -10.81 -3.86 -1.97
N GLY A 66 -9.64 -4.48 -1.95
CA GLY A 66 -8.63 -4.37 -3.00
C GLY A 66 -7.71 -5.58 -3.11
N GLU A 67 -6.88 -5.63 -4.15
CA GLU A 67 -5.81 -6.64 -4.25
C GLU A 67 -4.79 -6.39 -3.14
N LEU A 68 -4.84 -7.18 -2.06
CA LEU A 68 -3.94 -7.08 -0.92
C LEU A 68 -2.67 -7.90 -1.13
N TYR A 69 -1.52 -7.30 -0.85
CA TYR A 69 -0.20 -7.90 -0.98
C TYR A 69 0.69 -7.60 0.22
N PHE A 70 1.59 -8.52 0.54
CA PHE A 70 2.78 -8.23 1.33
C PHE A 70 3.90 -7.68 0.44
N ASN A 71 4.51 -6.58 0.89
CA ASN A 71 5.75 -6.06 0.32
C ASN A 71 6.88 -6.94 0.81
N GLU A 72 7.53 -7.69 -0.08
CA GLU A 72 8.63 -8.57 0.28
C GLU A 72 9.94 -8.13 -0.38
N VAL A 73 11.02 -8.19 0.39
CA VAL A 73 12.40 -7.96 -0.08
C VAL A 73 13.18 -9.25 -0.08
N GLN A 74 14.10 -9.40 -1.02
CA GLN A 74 15.00 -10.54 -1.07
C GLN A 74 16.08 -10.42 0.02
N ASP A 75 16.22 -11.46 0.84
CA ASP A 75 17.29 -11.63 1.83
C ASP A 75 17.92 -13.02 1.62
N GLY A 76 19.07 -13.04 0.96
CA GLY A 76 19.72 -14.26 0.47
C GLY A 76 18.82 -15.05 -0.50
N ASP A 77 18.53 -16.31 -0.14
CA ASP A 77 17.69 -17.21 -0.94
C ASP A 77 16.19 -17.11 -0.60
N LYS A 78 15.80 -16.16 0.26
CA LYS A 78 14.42 -16.00 0.74
C LYS A 78 13.88 -14.62 0.43
N TYR A 79 12.56 -14.51 0.45
CA TYR A 79 11.86 -13.22 0.49
C TYR A 79 11.25 -13.06 1.88
N ILE A 80 11.43 -11.89 2.47
CA ILE A 80 10.90 -11.55 3.79
C ILE A 80 9.87 -10.43 3.66
N PRO A 81 8.70 -10.54 4.32
CA PRO A 81 7.71 -9.46 4.33
C PRO A 81 8.21 -8.31 5.20
N ILE A 82 8.10 -7.09 4.69
CA ILE A 82 8.53 -5.86 5.36
C ILE A 82 7.40 -4.84 5.52
N GLY A 83 6.20 -5.17 5.04
CA GLY A 83 5.01 -4.34 5.07
C GLY A 83 3.93 -4.89 4.14
N ASP A 84 2.89 -4.11 3.91
CA ASP A 84 1.78 -4.49 3.03
C ASP A 84 1.29 -3.31 2.18
N VAL A 85 0.55 -3.65 1.14
CA VAL A 85 -0.10 -2.69 0.25
C VAL A 85 -1.40 -3.27 -0.27
N THR A 86 -2.45 -2.44 -0.31
CA THR A 86 -3.72 -2.79 -0.94
C THR A 86 -3.90 -1.98 -2.20
N PHE A 87 -4.22 -2.63 -3.30
CA PHE A 87 -4.43 -1.98 -4.59
C PHE A 87 -5.90 -1.98 -4.99
N SER A 88 -6.44 -0.79 -5.22
CA SER A 88 -7.72 -0.57 -5.91
C SER A 88 -7.64 0.70 -6.77
N SER A 89 -8.63 0.94 -7.64
CA SER A 89 -8.72 2.21 -8.35
C SER A 89 -9.10 3.39 -7.45
N LYS A 90 -9.66 3.12 -6.27
CA LYS A 90 -10.20 4.12 -5.34
C LYS A 90 -9.28 4.44 -4.17
N ASP A 91 -8.35 3.56 -3.86
CA ASP A 91 -7.41 3.73 -2.77
C ASP A 91 -6.17 2.86 -2.93
N MET A 92 -5.09 3.28 -2.27
CA MET A 92 -3.84 2.54 -2.22
C MET A 92 -3.13 2.65 -0.85
N PRO A 93 -3.71 2.11 0.25
CA PRO A 93 -3.02 2.04 1.53
C PRO A 93 -1.72 1.25 1.40
N ILE A 94 -0.62 1.81 1.89
CA ILE A 94 0.71 1.20 1.85
C ILE A 94 1.43 1.43 3.18
N VAL A 95 2.02 0.37 3.72
CA VAL A 95 2.82 0.38 4.95
C VAL A 95 4.19 -0.24 4.67
N ILE A 96 5.24 0.43 5.12
CA ILE A 96 6.59 -0.17 5.29
C ILE A 96 6.78 -0.37 6.78
N GLY A 97 6.37 -1.55 7.25
CA GLY A 97 6.27 -1.89 8.66
C GLY A 97 7.62 -1.99 9.35
N VAL A 98 8.61 -2.57 8.68
CA VAL A 98 9.97 -2.71 9.21
C VAL A 98 10.76 -1.41 9.04
N GLU A 99 11.08 -0.76 10.16
CA GLU A 99 11.65 0.60 10.21
C GLU A 99 12.92 0.75 9.37
N SER A 100 13.82 -0.24 9.42
CA SER A 100 15.10 -0.19 8.70
C SER A 100 14.94 -0.05 7.19
N TYR A 101 13.79 -0.43 6.61
CA TYR A 101 13.48 -0.35 5.18
C TYR A 101 12.77 0.96 4.78
N ARG A 102 12.37 1.80 5.76
CA ARG A 102 11.75 3.10 5.50
C ARG A 102 12.78 4.06 4.87
N GLY A 103 12.30 4.97 4.02
CA GLY A 103 13.16 5.99 3.39
C GLY A 103 14.12 5.48 2.31
N GLN A 104 14.12 4.18 1.99
CA GLN A 104 15.01 3.58 0.97
C GLN A 104 14.42 3.58 -0.46
N GLY A 105 13.30 4.28 -0.69
CA GLY A 105 12.63 4.32 -1.99
C GLY A 105 11.78 3.09 -2.34
N ILE A 106 11.64 2.13 -1.43
CA ILE A 106 10.81 0.92 -1.64
C ILE A 106 9.36 1.29 -1.96
N GLY A 107 8.75 2.18 -1.17
CA GLY A 107 7.39 2.64 -1.42
C GLY A 107 7.24 3.26 -2.83
N ASN A 108 8.27 3.95 -3.32
CA ASN A 108 8.23 4.55 -4.67
C ASN A 108 8.20 3.46 -5.74
N LYS A 109 9.04 2.42 -5.61
CA LYS A 109 9.03 1.28 -6.53
C LYS A 109 7.71 0.53 -6.49
N VAL A 110 7.17 0.26 -5.29
CA VAL A 110 5.90 -0.45 -5.08
C VAL A 110 4.73 0.31 -5.72
N VAL A 111 4.54 1.58 -5.39
CA VAL A 111 3.46 2.40 -5.96
C VAL A 111 3.62 2.53 -7.47
N THR A 112 4.84 2.68 -7.98
CA THR A 112 5.09 2.69 -9.44
C THR A 112 4.63 1.39 -10.12
N ALA A 113 4.94 0.23 -9.54
CA ALA A 113 4.48 -1.05 -10.07
C ALA A 113 2.95 -1.17 -10.05
N LEU A 114 2.29 -0.65 -9.02
CA LEU A 114 0.83 -0.61 -8.92
C LEU A 114 0.18 0.39 -9.88
N VAL A 115 0.87 1.48 -10.24
CA VAL A 115 0.46 2.38 -11.32
C VAL A 115 0.43 1.62 -12.65
N GLU A 116 1.46 0.83 -12.95
CA GLU A 116 1.48 -0.03 -14.14
C GLU A 116 0.39 -1.11 -14.09
N ARG A 117 0.12 -1.69 -12.92
CA ARG A 117 -1.02 -2.59 -12.72
C ARG A 117 -2.34 -1.91 -13.06
N GLY A 118 -2.55 -0.67 -12.62
CA GLY A 118 -3.73 0.12 -12.97
C GLY A 118 -3.88 0.37 -14.47
N LYS A 119 -2.77 0.63 -15.18
CA LYS A 119 -2.77 0.77 -16.65
C LYS A 119 -3.14 -0.54 -17.35
N GLN A 120 -2.60 -1.67 -16.90
CA GLN A 120 -2.93 -3.00 -17.44
C GLN A 120 -4.40 -3.38 -17.23
N LEU A 121 -5.03 -2.85 -16.18
CA LEU A 121 -6.45 -3.00 -15.90
C LEU A 121 -7.32 -1.93 -16.57
N GLU A 122 -6.73 -1.12 -17.45
CA GLU A 122 -7.42 -0.09 -18.23
C GLU A 122 -8.14 0.96 -17.35
N TYR A 123 -7.66 1.18 -16.13
CA TYR A 123 -8.18 2.26 -15.29
C TYR A 123 -7.81 3.62 -15.89
N SER A 124 -8.78 4.54 -15.90
CA SER A 124 -8.57 5.93 -16.34
C SER A 124 -7.87 6.78 -15.28
N CYS A 125 -7.97 6.39 -14.01
CA CYS A 125 -7.29 7.03 -12.90
C CYS A 125 -7.13 6.09 -11.71
N LEU A 126 -6.20 6.46 -10.84
CA LEU A 126 -5.99 5.88 -9.51
C LEU A 126 -6.17 6.96 -8.46
N MET A 127 -6.70 6.59 -7.30
CA MET A 127 -6.99 7.50 -6.20
C MET A 127 -6.33 7.01 -4.91
N VAL A 128 -6.09 7.96 -4.00
CA VAL A 128 -5.76 7.71 -2.59
C VAL A 128 -6.78 8.47 -1.76
N ASN A 129 -7.50 7.76 -0.90
CA ASN A 129 -8.66 8.32 -0.21
C ASN A 129 -8.26 9.34 0.85
N GLU A 130 -7.15 9.12 1.56
CA GLU A 130 -6.68 10.02 2.60
C GLU A 130 -5.20 9.81 2.89
N ILE A 131 -4.46 10.92 2.97
CA ILE A 131 -3.14 10.97 3.59
C ILE A 131 -3.16 12.10 4.61
N TYR A 132 -2.91 11.78 5.88
CA TYR A 132 -2.89 12.77 6.95
C TYR A 132 -1.94 13.94 6.69
N LYS A 133 -2.32 15.13 7.17
CA LYS A 133 -1.56 16.38 7.02
C LYS A 133 -0.11 16.26 7.51
N TYR A 134 0.11 15.50 8.57
CA TYR A 134 1.42 15.25 9.16
C TYR A 134 2.19 14.08 8.53
N ASN A 135 1.56 13.24 7.71
CA ASN A 135 2.23 12.13 7.00
C ASN A 135 2.97 12.62 5.74
N ILE A 136 3.97 13.48 5.95
CA ILE A 136 4.77 14.11 4.89
C ILE A 136 5.49 13.08 4.02
N GLY A 137 5.88 11.93 4.60
CA GLY A 137 6.52 10.85 3.87
C GLY A 137 5.63 10.27 2.77
N SER A 138 4.39 9.93 3.11
CA SER A 138 3.41 9.41 2.15
C SER A 138 2.99 10.48 1.14
N GLN A 139 2.78 11.73 1.57
CA GLN A 139 2.48 12.84 0.65
C GLN A 139 3.57 12.99 -0.43
N LYS A 140 4.85 13.03 -0.03
CA LYS A 140 5.98 13.11 -0.97
C LYS A 140 6.10 11.88 -1.86
N LEU A 141 5.79 10.69 -1.34
CA LEU A 141 5.79 9.45 -2.10
C LEU A 141 4.83 9.53 -3.28
N PHE A 142 3.57 9.86 -3.02
CA PHE A 142 2.54 9.92 -4.08
C PHE A 142 2.76 11.10 -5.03
N GLU A 143 3.08 12.29 -4.49
CA GLU A 143 3.38 13.48 -5.32
C GLU A 143 4.57 13.23 -6.26
N GLY A 144 5.61 12.55 -5.79
CA GLY A 144 6.79 12.21 -6.59
C GLY A 144 6.52 11.27 -7.76
N ILE A 145 5.42 10.51 -7.72
CA ILE A 145 4.98 9.61 -8.81
C ILE A 145 4.02 10.32 -9.77
N GLY A 146 3.59 11.55 -9.43
CA GLY A 146 2.71 12.36 -10.24
C GLY A 146 1.25 12.37 -9.78
N PHE A 147 0.92 11.78 -8.63
CA PHE A 147 -0.38 12.00 -8.01
C PHE A 147 -0.52 13.48 -7.63
N GLN A 148 -1.71 14.02 -7.84
CA GLN A 148 -2.02 15.41 -7.52
C GLN A 148 -3.07 15.46 -6.41
N LYS A 149 -2.88 16.35 -5.43
CA LYS A 149 -3.91 16.71 -4.47
C LYS A 149 -5.11 17.26 -5.24
N TYR A 150 -6.30 16.70 -5.01
CA TYR A 150 -7.53 17.20 -5.62
C TYR A 150 -8.56 17.69 -4.58
N GLU A 151 -8.40 17.31 -3.32
CA GLU A 151 -9.28 17.68 -2.22
C GLU A 151 -8.47 17.72 -0.91
N GLU A 152 -8.70 18.74 -0.09
CA GLU A 152 -8.26 18.78 1.31
C GLU A 152 -9.44 18.33 2.19
N THR A 153 -9.17 17.43 3.14
CA THR A 153 -10.14 16.95 4.12
C THR A 153 -9.90 17.61 5.49
N GLU A 154 -10.70 17.24 6.49
CA GLU A 154 -10.48 17.70 7.86
C GLU A 154 -9.07 17.34 8.34
N ASP A 155 -8.66 16.09 8.14
CA ASP A 155 -7.44 15.53 8.70
C ASP A 155 -6.27 15.41 7.71
N GLY A 156 -6.54 15.49 6.40
CA GLY A 156 -5.61 15.08 5.37
C GLY A 156 -5.86 15.66 3.99
N TYR A 157 -5.39 14.93 2.99
CA TYR A 157 -5.54 15.25 1.57
C TYR A 157 -5.91 14.00 0.79
N ARG A 158 -6.73 14.19 -0.24
CA ARG A 158 -7.01 13.15 -1.25
C ARG A 158 -6.18 13.38 -2.49
N TYR A 159 -5.75 12.27 -3.09
CA TYR A 159 -4.88 12.30 -4.26
C TYR A 159 -5.47 11.55 -5.43
N LYS A 160 -5.14 12.02 -6.64
CA LYS A 160 -5.53 11.39 -7.89
C LYS A 160 -4.38 11.38 -8.87
N LEU A 161 -4.20 10.27 -9.56
CA LEU A 161 -3.36 10.15 -10.75
C LEU A 161 -4.24 9.80 -11.94
N ASN A 162 -4.29 10.66 -12.96
CA ASN A 162 -4.94 10.31 -14.22
C ASN A 162 -3.98 9.43 -15.03
N LEU A 163 -4.43 8.25 -15.41
CA LEU A 163 -3.69 7.34 -16.28
C LEU A 163 -4.07 7.70 -17.71
N ILE A 164 -3.15 8.32 -18.45
CA ILE A 164 -3.39 8.64 -19.86
C ILE A 164 -3.44 7.31 -20.62
N SER A 165 -4.58 7.03 -21.24
CA SER A 165 -4.69 5.97 -22.23
C SER A 165 -3.74 6.33 -23.38
N GLY A 166 -2.71 5.53 -23.60
CA GLY A 166 -1.93 5.63 -24.83
C GLY A 166 -2.87 5.46 -26.01
N ILE A 167 -3.00 6.51 -26.83
CA ILE A 167 -3.62 6.45 -28.16
C ILE A 167 -2.61 5.80 -29.11
#